data_AF-A0A963EB58-F1
#
_entry.id   AF-A0A963EB58-F1
#
_cell.length_a   1.000
_cell.length_b   1.000
_cell.length_c   1.000
_cell.angle_alpha   90.00
_cell.angle_beta   90.00
_cell.angle_gamma   90.00
#
_symmetry.space_group_name_H-M   'P 1'
#
loop_
_entity.id
_entity.type
_entity.pdbx_description
1 polymer ?
#
loop_
_entity_poly.entity_id
_entity_poly.type
_entity_poly.pdbx_seq_one_letter_code
_entity_poly.pdbx_strand_id
1 'polypeptide(L)'
;RFRDRIMFPIRNFRGETIGFGGRLIGDGKPKYLNSPETPVFHKGRELYGLYEARKSVRPLERLLVVEGYMDVVALAQFGIRNVVATLGTATTADHLQRLFRTVHEVVFCFDGDQAGRDAGWKALQTSLPLMRDGHEVRFLFLPQGEDPDSLIRREGAEVFQQRINRGAPLSRFLFDHLESLSQTDAAEGRVKLAELAKPLLNQLPDGLFRKMMYRKLSERVG
;
A
#
# COMPACT_ATOMS: atom_id res chain seq x y z
N ARG A 1 8.14 -15.25 -24.46
CA ARG A 1 8.44 -14.09 -23.56
C ARG A 1 9.00 -14.57 -22.24
N PHE A 2 8.29 -15.44 -21.51
CA PHE A 2 8.80 -16.05 -20.29
C PHE A 2 9.62 -17.30 -20.64
N ARG A 3 10.83 -17.42 -20.08
CA ARG A 3 11.74 -18.56 -20.16
C ARG A 3 12.46 -18.66 -18.82
N ASP A 4 12.67 -19.87 -18.33
CA ASP A 4 13.41 -20.18 -17.08
C ASP A 4 12.89 -19.38 -15.87
N ARG A 5 11.57 -19.32 -15.72
CA ARG A 5 10.90 -18.51 -14.71
C ARG A 5 9.88 -19.31 -13.91
N ILE A 6 9.85 -19.10 -12.61
CA ILE A 6 8.70 -19.44 -11.77
C ILE A 6 7.55 -18.52 -12.17
N MET A 7 6.40 -19.10 -12.51
CA MET A 7 5.26 -18.39 -13.07
C MET A 7 4.18 -18.12 -12.01
N PHE A 8 3.72 -16.87 -11.95
CA PHE A 8 2.69 -16.37 -11.05
C PHE A 8 1.47 -15.94 -11.88
N PRO A 9 0.42 -16.76 -12.00
CA PRO A 9 -0.78 -16.39 -12.75
C PRO A 9 -1.50 -15.23 -12.06
N ILE A 10 -1.85 -14.19 -12.82
CA ILE A 10 -2.62 -13.04 -12.33
C ILE A 10 -4.08 -13.26 -12.75
N ARG A 11 -4.97 -13.31 -11.77
CA ARG A 11 -6.40 -13.57 -11.98
C ARG A 11 -7.21 -12.30 -11.85
N ASN A 12 -8.22 -12.17 -12.70
CA ASN A 12 -9.22 -11.13 -12.56
C ASN A 12 -10.23 -11.45 -11.43
N PHE A 13 -11.21 -10.57 -11.24
CA PHE A 13 -12.25 -10.72 -10.22
C PHE A 13 -13.07 -12.02 -10.32
N ARG A 14 -13.20 -12.59 -11.53
CA ARG A 14 -13.92 -13.86 -11.81
C ARG A 14 -13.03 -15.09 -11.64
N GLY A 15 -11.72 -14.91 -11.45
CA GLY A 15 -10.76 -16.01 -11.35
C GLY A 15 -10.11 -16.41 -12.69
N GLU A 16 -10.41 -15.70 -13.77
CA GLU A 16 -9.82 -15.95 -15.08
C GLU A 16 -8.37 -15.43 -15.10
N THR A 17 -7.44 -16.23 -15.59
CA THR A 17 -6.03 -15.82 -15.75
C THR A 17 -5.94 -14.81 -16.89
N ILE A 18 -5.52 -13.58 -16.58
CA ILE A 18 -5.42 -12.46 -17.53
C ILE A 18 -3.98 -12.05 -17.83
N GLY A 19 -3.02 -12.53 -17.03
CA GLY A 19 -1.61 -12.21 -17.20
C GLY A 19 -0.74 -13.08 -16.31
N PHE A 20 0.57 -12.86 -16.39
CA PHE A 20 1.55 -13.58 -15.57
C PHE A 20 2.63 -12.63 -15.05
N GLY A 21 3.04 -12.85 -13.81
CA GLY A 21 4.36 -12.49 -13.31
C GLY A 21 5.32 -13.68 -13.48
N GLY A 22 6.61 -13.40 -13.63
CA GLY A 22 7.63 -14.43 -13.80
C GLY A 22 8.93 -14.07 -13.09
N ARG A 23 9.36 -14.88 -12.13
CA ARG A 23 10.64 -14.72 -11.42
C ARG A 23 11.72 -15.61 -12.04
N LEU A 24 12.85 -15.04 -12.44
CA LEU A 24 13.96 -15.78 -13.08
C LEU A 24 14.53 -16.84 -12.11
N ILE A 25 14.80 -18.03 -12.64
CA ILE A 25 15.54 -19.09 -11.97
C ILE A 25 17.01 -18.96 -12.42
N GLY A 26 17.93 -18.80 -11.46
CA GLY A 26 19.35 -18.56 -11.73
C GLY A 26 19.66 -17.09 -12.02
N ASP A 27 20.80 -16.86 -12.66
CA ASP A 27 21.35 -15.52 -12.89
C ASP A 27 20.80 -14.85 -14.15
N GLY A 28 20.59 -13.54 -14.07
CA GLY A 28 20.18 -12.72 -15.21
C GLY A 28 19.23 -11.59 -14.83
N LYS A 29 18.82 -10.81 -15.83
CA LYS A 29 17.93 -9.66 -15.65
C LYS A 29 16.82 -9.64 -16.71
N PRO A 30 15.62 -9.12 -16.36
CA PRO A 30 15.22 -8.66 -15.03
C PRO A 30 14.85 -9.83 -14.10
N LYS A 31 15.04 -9.65 -12.77
CA LYS A 31 14.69 -10.64 -11.73
C LYS A 31 13.21 -11.01 -11.80
N TYR A 32 12.35 -10.01 -11.93
CA TYR A 32 10.91 -10.16 -12.16
C TYR A 32 10.52 -9.59 -13.53
N LEU A 33 9.63 -10.30 -14.22
CA LEU A 33 9.06 -9.87 -15.49
C LEU A 33 7.54 -9.99 -15.40
N ASN A 34 6.82 -8.96 -15.84
CA ASN A 34 5.36 -8.99 -15.94
C ASN A 34 4.92 -9.07 -17.40
N SER A 35 3.73 -9.64 -17.62
CA SER A 35 3.02 -9.50 -18.89
C SER A 35 2.97 -8.02 -19.30
N PRO A 36 3.07 -7.71 -20.60
CA PRO A 36 2.81 -6.35 -21.07
C PRO A 36 1.32 -6.01 -20.86
N GLU A 37 0.96 -4.73 -20.99
CA GLU A 37 -0.44 -4.31 -21.06
C GLU A 37 -1.16 -5.05 -22.20
N THR A 38 -2.40 -5.49 -21.95
CA THR A 38 -3.26 -6.13 -22.96
C THR A 38 -4.71 -5.67 -22.78
N PRO A 39 -5.62 -5.93 -23.73
CA PRO A 39 -7.05 -5.59 -23.57
C PRO A 39 -7.71 -6.20 -22.32
N VAL A 40 -7.13 -7.27 -21.76
CA VAL A 40 -7.65 -7.96 -20.56
C VAL A 40 -6.80 -7.73 -19.32
N PHE A 41 -5.64 -7.09 -19.44
CA PHE A 41 -4.69 -6.93 -18.34
C PHE A 41 -4.09 -5.53 -18.32
N HIS A 42 -4.45 -4.80 -17.26
CA HIS A 42 -3.94 -3.46 -16.99
C HIS A 42 -3.25 -3.40 -15.63
N LYS A 43 -1.93 -3.18 -15.61
CA LYS A 43 -1.14 -3.19 -14.36
C LYS A 43 -1.56 -2.11 -13.39
N GLY A 44 -2.06 -0.98 -13.90
CA GLY A 44 -2.56 0.13 -13.08
C GLY A 44 -3.95 -0.12 -12.49
N ARG A 45 -4.59 -1.25 -12.77
CA ARG A 45 -5.92 -1.61 -12.26
C ARG A 45 -5.94 -2.95 -11.55
N GLU A 46 -5.09 -3.89 -11.95
CA GLU A 46 -5.07 -5.25 -11.43
C GLU A 46 -4.11 -5.41 -10.24
N LEU A 47 -4.54 -6.19 -9.25
CA LEU A 47 -3.78 -6.49 -8.04
C LEU A 47 -3.62 -8.00 -7.92
N TYR A 48 -2.38 -8.48 -7.81
CA TYR A 48 -2.11 -9.90 -7.58
C TYR A 48 -2.63 -10.30 -6.19
N GLY A 49 -3.21 -11.50 -6.08
CA GLY A 49 -3.74 -12.03 -4.81
C GLY A 49 -5.16 -11.57 -4.46
N LEU A 50 -5.75 -10.59 -5.17
CA LEU A 50 -7.07 -10.06 -4.81
C LEU A 50 -8.19 -11.10 -4.97
N TYR A 51 -8.10 -11.93 -6.01
CA TYR A 51 -9.04 -13.04 -6.19
C TYR A 51 -8.90 -14.06 -5.05
N GLU A 52 -7.67 -14.44 -4.74
CA GLU A 52 -7.32 -15.42 -3.71
C GLU A 52 -7.76 -14.96 -2.31
N ALA A 53 -7.49 -13.70 -1.96
CA ALA A 53 -7.88 -13.10 -0.68
C ALA A 53 -9.41 -13.14 -0.49
N ARG A 54 -10.18 -12.73 -1.51
CA ARG A 54 -11.65 -12.76 -1.49
C ARG A 54 -12.25 -14.17 -1.40
N LYS A 55 -11.54 -15.16 -1.92
CA LYS A 55 -11.97 -16.56 -1.82
C LYS A 55 -11.63 -17.17 -0.47
N SER A 56 -10.50 -16.79 0.13
CA SER A 56 -9.93 -17.43 1.31
C SER A 56 -10.40 -16.83 2.64
N VAL A 57 -10.80 -15.55 2.66
CA VAL A 57 -11.15 -14.83 3.89
C VAL A 57 -12.59 -14.31 3.81
N ARG A 58 -13.42 -14.65 4.81
CA ARG A 58 -14.81 -14.19 4.93
C ARG A 58 -15.22 -14.01 6.41
N PRO A 59 -15.72 -12.83 6.84
CA PRO A 59 -15.75 -11.58 6.08
C PRO A 59 -14.33 -11.06 5.79
N LEU A 60 -14.15 -10.42 4.62
CA LEU A 60 -12.90 -9.75 4.28
C LEU A 60 -13.07 -8.26 4.60
N GLU A 61 -12.48 -7.82 5.70
CA GLU A 61 -12.66 -6.48 6.26
C GLU A 61 -11.51 -5.53 5.95
N ARG A 62 -10.31 -6.11 5.78
CA ARG A 62 -9.04 -5.41 5.56
C ARG A 62 -8.21 -6.10 4.49
N LEU A 63 -7.53 -5.32 3.65
CA LEU A 63 -6.48 -5.82 2.76
C LEU A 63 -5.12 -5.21 3.08
N LEU A 64 -4.09 -6.05 3.11
CA LEU A 64 -2.69 -5.65 3.17
C LEU A 64 -2.14 -5.54 1.74
N VAL A 65 -1.59 -4.40 1.38
CA VAL A 65 -0.95 -4.15 0.07
C VAL A 65 0.56 -4.21 0.25
N VAL A 66 1.21 -5.14 -0.44
CA VAL A 66 2.67 -5.31 -0.50
C VAL A 66 3.19 -5.05 -1.92
N GLU A 67 4.50 -5.10 -2.13
CA GLU A 67 5.12 -4.78 -3.43
C GLU A 67 5.22 -5.98 -4.37
N GLY A 68 5.48 -7.18 -3.83
CA GLY A 68 5.88 -8.34 -4.61
C GLY A 68 4.94 -9.55 -4.57
N TYR A 69 5.03 -10.38 -5.61
CA TYR A 69 4.34 -11.68 -5.65
C TYR A 69 4.79 -12.61 -4.52
N MET A 70 6.10 -12.60 -4.23
CA MET A 70 6.68 -13.46 -3.20
C MET A 70 6.18 -13.08 -1.82
N ASP A 71 6.02 -11.79 -1.54
CA ASP A 71 5.45 -11.29 -0.28
C ASP A 71 4.05 -11.86 -0.07
N VAL A 72 3.18 -11.77 -1.09
CA VAL A 72 1.81 -12.33 -1.03
C VAL A 72 1.85 -13.84 -0.77
N VAL A 73 2.70 -14.57 -1.49
CA VAL A 73 2.80 -16.03 -1.35
C VAL A 73 3.36 -16.44 0.01
N ALA A 74 4.40 -15.75 0.48
CA ALA A 74 5.03 -16.00 1.78
C ALA A 74 4.05 -15.69 2.92
N LEU A 75 3.42 -14.52 2.92
CA LEU A 75 2.43 -14.15 3.92
C LEU A 75 1.26 -15.15 3.94
N ALA A 76 0.77 -15.58 2.78
CA ALA A 76 -0.28 -16.59 2.67
C ALA A 76 0.16 -17.97 3.19
N GLN A 77 1.42 -18.36 2.96
CA GLN A 77 2.00 -19.60 3.50
C GLN A 77 2.00 -19.60 5.02
N PHE A 78 2.22 -18.45 5.64
CA PHE A 78 2.17 -18.26 7.10
C PHE A 78 0.76 -17.91 7.62
N GLY A 79 -0.28 -18.03 6.77
CA GLY A 79 -1.68 -17.88 7.18
C GLY A 79 -2.27 -16.48 7.08
N ILE A 80 -1.47 -15.47 6.71
CA ILE A 80 -1.96 -14.11 6.43
C ILE A 80 -2.44 -14.07 4.98
N ARG A 81 -3.74 -14.29 4.78
CA ARG A 81 -4.34 -14.52 3.45
C ARG A 81 -5.05 -13.31 2.84
N ASN A 82 -5.16 -12.20 3.57
CA ASN A 82 -5.79 -10.97 3.10
C ASN A 82 -4.76 -10.00 2.48
N VAL A 83 -3.87 -10.53 1.63
CA VAL A 83 -2.73 -9.79 1.08
C VAL A 83 -2.84 -9.70 -0.44
N VAL A 84 -2.47 -8.54 -0.97
CA VAL A 84 -2.40 -8.27 -2.41
C VAL A 84 -1.12 -7.54 -2.76
N ALA A 85 -0.68 -7.64 -4.02
CA ALA A 85 0.48 -6.90 -4.50
C ALA A 85 0.17 -6.05 -5.73
N THR A 86 0.86 -4.91 -5.83
CA THR A 86 0.94 -4.15 -7.08
C THR A 86 1.84 -4.88 -8.09
N LEU A 87 1.67 -4.58 -9.38
CA LEU A 87 2.29 -5.35 -10.47
C LEU A 87 3.52 -4.65 -11.04
N GLY A 88 4.45 -4.27 -10.16
CA GLY A 88 5.67 -3.52 -10.52
C GLY A 88 5.37 -2.08 -10.94
N THR A 89 4.40 -1.45 -10.27
CA THR A 89 3.98 -0.06 -10.49
C THR A 89 3.65 0.56 -9.14
N ALA A 90 3.77 1.89 -9.03
CA ALA A 90 3.21 2.60 -7.90
C ALA A 90 1.69 2.35 -7.80
N THR A 91 1.16 2.43 -6.58
CA THR A 91 -0.28 2.39 -6.32
C THR A 91 -1.00 3.48 -7.11
N THR A 92 -2.08 3.13 -7.78
CA THR A 92 -2.91 4.04 -8.58
C THR A 92 -4.26 4.29 -7.89
N ALA A 93 -4.98 5.31 -8.33
CA ALA A 93 -6.35 5.55 -7.87
C ALA A 93 -7.28 4.38 -8.22
N ASP A 94 -7.09 3.74 -9.38
CA ASP A 94 -7.86 2.57 -9.80
C ASP A 94 -7.64 1.36 -8.88
N HIS A 95 -6.41 1.14 -8.40
CA HIS A 95 -6.13 0.12 -7.38
C HIS A 95 -6.95 0.37 -6.12
N LEU A 96 -6.84 1.58 -5.57
CA LEU A 96 -7.53 1.96 -4.35
C LEU A 96 -9.05 1.90 -4.49
N GLN A 97 -9.61 2.37 -5.60
CA GLN A 97 -11.05 2.26 -5.86
C GLN A 97 -11.52 0.80 -5.87
N ARG A 98 -10.73 -0.13 -6.44
CA ARG A 98 -11.07 -1.57 -6.40
C ARG A 98 -10.95 -2.16 -5.00
N LEU A 99 -9.93 -1.75 -4.25
CA LEU A 99 -9.76 -2.17 -2.86
C LEU A 99 -10.94 -1.72 -2.00
N PHE A 100 -11.32 -0.45 -2.08
CA PHE A 100 -12.44 0.10 -1.30
C PHE A 100 -13.82 -0.42 -1.70
N ARG A 101 -13.98 -1.01 -2.90
CA ARG A 101 -15.18 -1.79 -3.24
C ARG A 101 -15.25 -3.15 -2.53
N THR A 102 -14.13 -3.61 -1.97
CA THR A 102 -13.98 -4.92 -1.36
C THR A 102 -13.88 -4.85 0.16
N VAL A 103 -13.15 -3.85 0.67
CA VAL A 103 -12.84 -3.65 2.10
C VAL A 103 -12.99 -2.20 2.49
N HIS A 104 -13.19 -1.93 3.78
CA HIS A 104 -13.19 -0.56 4.30
C HIS A 104 -11.80 -0.10 4.74
N GLU A 105 -10.91 -1.04 5.10
CA GLU A 105 -9.54 -0.74 5.54
C GLU A 105 -8.48 -1.28 4.57
N VAL A 106 -7.53 -0.41 4.19
CA VAL A 106 -6.34 -0.77 3.42
C VAL A 106 -5.09 -0.46 4.25
N VAL A 107 -4.22 -1.45 4.43
CA VAL A 107 -2.92 -1.27 5.05
C VAL A 107 -1.85 -1.42 3.98
N PHE A 108 -1.09 -0.38 3.71
CA PHE A 108 0.10 -0.48 2.88
C PHE A 108 1.28 -0.97 3.71
N CYS A 109 2.02 -1.95 3.20
CA CYS A 109 3.26 -2.45 3.80
C CYS A 109 4.40 -2.20 2.81
N PHE A 110 5.35 -1.38 3.24
CA PHE A 110 6.52 -0.99 2.46
C PHE A 110 7.79 -1.44 3.15
N ASP A 111 8.80 -1.75 2.35
CA ASP A 111 10.14 -2.06 2.81
C ASP A 111 10.72 -0.89 3.62
N GLY A 112 11.62 -1.18 4.55
CA GLY A 112 12.15 -0.19 5.50
C GLY A 112 13.11 0.85 4.90
N ASP A 113 13.37 0.80 3.60
CA ASP A 113 14.34 1.65 2.92
C ASP A 113 13.74 2.99 2.44
N GLN A 114 14.56 3.80 1.77
CA GLN A 114 14.12 5.09 1.26
C GLN A 114 13.11 4.95 0.11
N ALA A 115 13.27 3.93 -0.73
CA ALA A 115 12.35 3.70 -1.84
C ALA A 115 10.95 3.32 -1.33
N GLY A 116 10.87 2.50 -0.28
CA GLY A 116 9.63 2.17 0.41
C GLY A 116 8.96 3.40 1.04
N ARG A 117 9.74 4.31 1.65
CA ARG A 117 9.20 5.59 2.16
C ARG A 117 8.65 6.49 1.04
N ASP A 118 9.37 6.61 -0.07
CA ASP A 118 8.93 7.41 -1.22
C ASP A 118 7.68 6.80 -1.87
N ALA A 119 7.59 5.47 -1.94
CA ALA A 119 6.40 4.75 -2.40
C ALA A 119 5.22 4.96 -1.45
N GLY A 120 5.46 4.94 -0.14
CA GLY A 120 4.48 5.25 0.88
C GLY A 120 3.90 6.66 0.74
N TRP A 121 4.76 7.66 0.50
CA TRP A 121 4.29 9.02 0.27
C TRP A 121 3.42 9.14 -0.99
N LYS A 122 3.81 8.50 -2.09
CA LYS A 122 3.01 8.44 -3.31
C LYS A 122 1.65 7.75 -3.09
N ALA A 123 1.64 6.64 -2.35
CA ALA A 123 0.41 5.94 -2.00
C ALA A 123 -0.51 6.79 -1.10
N LEU A 124 0.06 7.56 -0.17
CA LEU A 124 -0.68 8.53 0.63
C LEU A 124 -1.34 9.58 -0.26
N GLN A 125 -0.59 10.24 -1.15
CA GLN A 125 -1.12 11.27 -2.04
C GLN A 125 -2.26 10.70 -2.91
N THR A 126 -2.07 9.50 -3.45
CA THR A 126 -3.08 8.79 -4.25
C THR A 126 -4.33 8.44 -3.45
N SER A 127 -4.19 8.26 -2.13
CA SER A 127 -5.31 7.91 -1.24
C SER A 127 -6.19 9.10 -0.88
N LEU A 128 -5.62 10.32 -0.80
CA LEU A 128 -6.35 11.50 -0.30
C LEU A 128 -7.72 11.72 -1.01
N PRO A 129 -7.82 11.69 -2.35
CA PRO A 129 -9.11 11.91 -3.03
C PRO A 129 -10.15 10.81 -2.78
N LEU A 130 -9.73 9.68 -2.23
CA LEU A 130 -10.56 8.50 -2.00
C LEU A 130 -10.94 8.31 -0.53
N MET A 131 -10.49 9.19 0.37
CA MET A 131 -10.80 9.14 1.80
C MET A 131 -12.22 9.66 2.10
N ARG A 132 -13.23 8.89 1.70
CA ARG A 132 -14.64 9.10 2.04
C ARG A 132 -14.96 8.52 3.42
N ASP A 133 -16.11 8.88 3.98
CA ASP A 133 -16.55 8.33 5.26
C ASP A 133 -16.59 6.80 5.22
N GLY A 134 -15.99 6.17 6.24
CA GLY A 134 -15.86 4.72 6.35
C GLY A 134 -14.61 4.12 5.68
N HIS A 135 -13.87 4.86 4.85
CA HIS A 135 -12.58 4.39 4.32
C HIS A 135 -11.45 4.66 5.31
N GLU A 136 -10.61 3.65 5.54
CA GLU A 136 -9.43 3.74 6.39
C GLU A 136 -8.18 3.31 5.61
N VAL A 137 -7.11 4.10 5.75
CA VAL A 137 -5.79 3.80 5.20
C VAL A 137 -4.74 3.87 6.29
N ARG A 138 -3.89 2.84 6.36
CA ARG A 138 -2.74 2.77 7.26
C ARG A 138 -1.46 2.43 6.51
N PHE A 139 -0.34 2.74 7.14
CA PHE A 139 1.00 2.56 6.61
C PHE A 139 1.86 1.79 7.62
N LEU A 140 2.38 0.65 7.19
CA LEU A 140 3.35 -0.17 7.89
C LEU A 140 4.68 -0.09 7.14
N PHE A 141 5.68 0.55 7.75
CA PHE A 141 7.05 0.53 7.27
C PHE A 141 7.82 -0.56 8.02
N LEU A 142 8.46 -1.46 7.29
CA LEU A 142 9.26 -2.54 7.89
C LEU A 142 10.61 -2.02 8.41
N PRO A 143 11.32 -2.80 9.24
CA PRO A 143 12.69 -2.47 9.60
C PRO A 143 13.60 -2.34 8.36
N GLN A 144 14.66 -1.53 8.47
CA GLN A 144 15.62 -1.33 7.38
C GLN A 144 16.18 -2.68 6.88
N GLY A 145 16.10 -2.93 5.57
CA GLY A 145 16.62 -4.14 4.94
C GLY A 145 15.70 -5.36 5.01
N GLU A 146 14.49 -5.22 5.55
CA GLU A 146 13.48 -6.28 5.59
C GLU A 146 12.39 -6.05 4.54
N ASP A 147 11.94 -7.16 3.94
CA ASP A 147 10.72 -7.26 3.14
C ASP A 147 9.69 -8.15 3.89
N PRO A 148 8.43 -8.22 3.45
CA PRO A 148 7.44 -9.05 4.12
C PRO A 148 7.80 -10.54 4.17
N ASP A 149 8.47 -11.07 3.14
CA ASP A 149 8.90 -12.49 3.05
C ASP A 149 9.98 -12.82 4.09
N SER A 150 11.03 -12.00 4.18
CA SER A 150 12.12 -12.17 5.15
C SER A 150 11.62 -12.00 6.58
N LEU A 151 10.79 -10.97 6.82
CA LEU A 151 10.37 -10.63 8.16
C LEU A 151 9.40 -11.65 8.76
N ILE A 152 8.42 -12.15 7.99
CA ILE A 152 7.47 -13.13 8.52
C ILE A 152 8.13 -14.48 8.80
N ARG A 153 9.13 -14.88 8.01
CA ARG A 153 9.91 -16.10 8.29
C ARG A 153 10.68 -15.99 9.60
N ARG A 154 11.16 -14.80 9.95
CA ARG A 154 11.92 -14.56 11.17
C ARG A 154 11.03 -14.46 12.41
N GLU A 155 9.93 -13.71 12.33
CA GLU A 155 9.12 -13.34 13.50
C GLU A 155 7.83 -14.14 13.65
N GLY A 156 7.42 -14.86 12.60
CA GLY A 156 6.18 -15.62 12.58
C GLY A 156 4.93 -14.76 12.37
N ALA A 157 3.81 -15.45 12.13
CA ALA A 157 2.55 -14.81 11.73
C ALA A 157 1.95 -13.92 12.82
N GLU A 158 2.01 -14.33 14.08
CA GLU A 158 1.40 -13.59 15.19
C GLU A 158 2.05 -12.20 15.37
N VAL A 159 3.38 -12.16 15.40
CA VAL A 159 4.13 -10.91 15.55
C VAL A 159 3.94 -10.02 14.32
N PHE A 160 3.97 -10.59 13.12
CA PHE A 160 3.70 -9.84 11.89
C PHE A 160 2.28 -9.25 11.89
N GLN A 161 1.28 -9.99 12.37
CA GLN A 161 -0.10 -9.51 12.50
C GLN A 161 -0.22 -8.34 13.49
N GLN A 162 0.54 -8.38 14.59
CA GLN A 162 0.61 -7.24 15.53
C GLN A 162 1.22 -6.01 14.87
N ARG A 163 2.22 -6.15 13.99
CA ARG A 163 2.77 -5.04 13.20
C ARG A 163 1.74 -4.44 12.26
N ILE A 164 1.00 -5.27 11.53
CA ILE A 164 -0.11 -4.83 10.66
C ILE A 164 -1.11 -4.00 11.47
N ASN A 165 -1.53 -4.48 12.64
CA ASN A 165 -2.49 -3.78 13.50
C ASN A 165 -1.96 -2.43 14.03
N ARG A 166 -0.65 -2.31 14.21
CA ARG A 166 0.04 -1.09 14.66
C ARG A 166 0.42 -0.14 13.53
N GLY A 167 0.06 -0.45 12.27
CA GLY A 167 0.30 0.43 11.12
C GLY A 167 -0.19 1.85 11.41
N ALA A 168 0.62 2.84 11.04
CA ALA A 168 0.34 4.25 11.29
C ALA A 168 -0.87 4.70 10.46
N PRO A 169 -1.90 5.32 11.09
CA PRO A 169 -3.00 5.91 10.33
C PRO A 169 -2.52 6.97 9.34
N LEU A 170 -3.21 7.12 8.21
CA LEU A 170 -2.89 8.11 7.18
C LEU A 170 -2.63 9.50 7.76
N SER A 171 -3.45 9.95 8.72
CA SER A 171 -3.29 11.27 9.33
C SER A 171 -1.95 11.42 10.05
N ARG A 172 -1.50 10.37 10.76
CA ARG A 172 -0.23 10.40 11.48
C ARG A 172 0.92 10.43 10.49
N PHE A 173 0.91 9.52 9.51
CA PHE A 173 1.96 9.50 8.49
C PHE A 173 2.05 10.82 7.71
N LEU A 174 0.91 11.43 7.36
CA LEU A 174 0.86 12.74 6.71
C LEU A 174 1.59 13.80 7.53
N PHE A 175 1.19 14.00 8.78
CA PHE A 175 1.74 15.09 9.60
C PHE A 175 3.18 14.82 10.02
N ASP A 176 3.52 13.59 10.43
CA ASP A 176 4.90 13.22 10.78
C ASP A 176 5.86 13.50 9.60
N HIS A 177 5.43 13.20 8.36
CA HIS A 177 6.21 13.51 7.16
C HIS A 177 6.35 15.01 6.94
N LEU A 178 5.25 15.78 6.96
CA LEU A 178 5.30 17.21 6.73
C LEU A 178 6.09 17.98 7.80
N GLU A 179 5.95 17.59 9.07
CA GLU A 179 6.71 18.17 10.19
C GLU A 179 8.22 17.97 10.00
N SER A 180 8.64 16.79 9.52
CA SER A 180 10.05 16.51 9.20
C SER A 180 10.64 17.44 8.13
N LEU A 181 9.81 17.96 7.22
CA LEU A 181 10.21 18.91 6.19
C LEU A 181 10.17 20.38 6.66
N SER A 182 9.47 20.65 7.75
CA SER A 182 9.05 22.00 8.13
C SER A 182 9.83 22.61 9.28
N GLN A 183 10.43 21.80 10.17
CA GLN A 183 11.12 22.27 11.39
C GLN A 183 10.21 23.23 12.20
N THR A 184 9.19 22.69 12.86
CA THR A 184 8.08 23.47 13.44
C THR A 184 8.39 24.14 14.78
N ASP A 185 9.66 24.22 15.16
CA ASP A 185 10.14 24.90 16.37
C ASP A 185 10.01 26.43 16.27
N ALA A 186 10.15 26.98 15.06
CA ALA A 186 9.94 28.40 14.76
C ALA A 186 8.59 28.70 14.10
N ALA A 187 8.18 29.98 14.12
CA ALA A 187 6.94 30.44 13.50
C ALA A 187 6.94 30.21 11.97
N GLU A 188 8.08 30.42 11.33
CA GLU A 188 8.32 30.17 9.91
C GLU A 188 8.10 28.69 9.55
N GLY A 189 8.53 27.78 10.42
CA GLY A 189 8.30 26.35 10.24
C GLY A 189 6.84 25.95 10.33
N ARG A 190 6.06 26.60 11.22
CA ARG A 190 4.61 26.41 11.30
C ARG A 190 3.88 26.95 10.07
N VAL A 191 4.32 28.09 9.53
CA VAL A 191 3.81 28.62 8.26
C VAL A 191 4.10 27.64 7.12
N LYS A 192 5.34 27.14 7.02
CA LYS A 192 5.74 26.14 6.03
C LYS A 192 4.92 24.85 6.13
N LEU A 193 4.66 24.36 7.35
CA LEU A 193 3.78 23.22 7.57
C LEU A 193 2.37 23.47 7.00
N ALA A 194 1.79 24.65 7.25
CA ALA A 194 0.49 25.01 6.71
C ALA A 194 0.49 25.09 5.18
N GLU A 195 1.53 25.66 4.58
CA GLU A 195 1.70 25.75 3.12
C GLU A 195 1.81 24.39 2.45
N LEU A 196 2.53 23.44 3.06
CA LEU A 196 2.66 22.07 2.55
C LEU A 196 1.38 21.24 2.77
N ALA A 197 0.71 21.42 3.90
CA ALA A 197 -0.46 20.62 4.26
C ALA A 197 -1.71 21.03 3.47
N LYS A 198 -1.97 22.34 3.29
CA LYS A 198 -3.22 22.83 2.66
C LYS A 198 -3.50 22.21 1.29
N PRO A 199 -2.55 22.12 0.33
CA PRO A 199 -2.80 21.49 -0.97
C PRO A 199 -3.14 19.99 -0.88
N LEU A 200 -2.61 19.29 0.11
CA LEU A 200 -2.91 17.87 0.36
C LEU A 200 -4.30 17.72 0.99
N LEU A 201 -4.62 18.52 2.01
CA LEU A 201 -5.93 18.50 2.66
C LEU A 201 -7.06 18.94 1.73
N ASN A 202 -6.78 19.81 0.75
CA ASN A 202 -7.74 20.20 -0.30
C ASN A 202 -8.13 19.04 -1.22
N GLN A 203 -7.32 17.98 -1.31
CA GLN A 203 -7.66 16.80 -2.11
C GLN A 203 -8.67 15.89 -1.40
N LEU A 204 -8.80 16.00 -0.06
CA LEU A 204 -9.77 15.20 0.68
C LEU A 204 -11.20 15.58 0.26
N PRO A 205 -12.09 14.59 0.07
CA PRO A 205 -13.51 14.84 -0.10
C PRO A 205 -14.09 15.67 1.05
N ASP A 206 -15.13 16.44 0.78
CA ASP A 206 -15.88 17.12 1.83
C ASP A 206 -16.49 16.08 2.78
N GLY A 207 -16.29 16.27 4.09
CA GLY A 207 -16.71 15.31 5.10
C GLY A 207 -16.10 15.58 6.48
N LEU A 208 -16.45 14.75 7.45
CA LEU A 208 -15.94 14.89 8.82
C LEU A 208 -14.42 14.70 8.88
N PHE A 209 -13.89 13.74 8.12
CA PHE A 209 -12.46 13.46 8.09
C PHE A 209 -11.64 14.69 7.65
N ARG A 210 -12.05 15.37 6.57
CA ARG A 210 -11.40 16.62 6.11
C ARG A 210 -11.41 17.68 7.22
N LYS A 211 -12.56 17.92 7.86
CA LYS A 211 -12.67 18.89 8.98
C LYS A 211 -11.72 18.55 10.13
N MET A 212 -11.64 17.28 10.52
CA MET A 212 -10.72 16.82 11.56
C MET A 212 -9.25 17.03 11.16
N MET A 213 -8.91 16.83 9.88
CA MET A 213 -7.55 17.08 9.39
C MET A 213 -7.17 18.57 9.43
N TYR A 214 -8.07 19.47 9.05
CA TYR A 214 -7.83 20.92 9.21
C TYR A 214 -7.70 21.33 10.67
N ARG A 215 -8.52 20.76 11.57
CA ARG A 215 -8.39 21.00 13.00
C ARG A 215 -7.02 20.54 13.52
N LYS A 216 -6.57 19.34 13.15
CA LYS A 216 -5.24 18.82 13.50
C LYS A 216 -4.11 19.70 12.97
N LEU A 217 -4.29 20.30 11.79
CA LEU A 217 -3.34 21.27 11.24
C LEU A 217 -3.32 22.54 12.08
N SER A 218 -4.49 23.10 12.41
CA SER A 218 -4.59 24.29 13.28
C SER A 218 -3.90 24.07 14.62
N GLU A 219 -4.17 22.94 15.28
CA GLU A 219 -3.54 22.58 16.56
C GLU A 219 -2.00 22.53 16.49
N ARG A 220 -1.41 22.23 15.33
CA ARG A 220 0.04 22.16 15.12
C ARG A 220 0.68 23.50 14.81
N VAL A 221 -0.04 24.39 14.14
CA VAL A 221 0.49 25.69 13.72
C VAL A 221 0.25 26.80 14.75
N GLY A 222 -0.63 26.55 15.72
CA GLY A 222 -1.05 27.51 16.74
C GLY A 222 -2.21 28.36 16.24
#